data_AF-A0A0V0H413-F1
#
_entry.id   AF-A0A0V0H413-F1
#
_cell.length_a   1.000
_cell.length_b   1.000
_cell.length_c   1.000
_cell.angle_alpha   90.00
_cell.angle_beta   90.00
_cell.angle_gamma   90.00
#
_symmetry.space_group_name_H-M   'P 1'
#
loop_
_entity.id
_entity.type
_entity.pdbx_description
1 polymer ?
#
loop_
_entity_poly.entity_id
_entity_poly.type
_entity_poly.pdbx_seq_one_letter_code
_entity_poly.pdbx_strand_id
1 'polypeptide(L)'
;MKVHPVTSNVLSPANGSVCRKKKLRRLPHIFAKVLELPFHSDSDVSIHETPDSLRFVIPTDDIGDNIRAHIVEIYPGVTKIVIRADNVFDSSLSGLDLDLWRFRLPAATVPELASARFSDGELVVTVPKGADDDGDIVGAGRFVLVL
;
A
#
# COMPACT_ATOMS: atom_id res chain seq x y z
N MET A 1 -23.90 -80.78 18.13
CA MET A 1 -24.89 -79.69 18.09
C MET A 1 -24.18 -78.34 18.12
N LYS A 2 -24.73 -77.38 17.38
CA LYS A 2 -24.46 -75.93 17.37
C LYS A 2 -23.47 -75.40 16.31
N VAL A 3 -24.09 -75.21 15.14
CA VAL A 3 -24.00 -74.13 14.13
C VAL A 3 -22.98 -72.99 14.28
N HIS A 4 -22.39 -72.63 13.14
CA HIS A 4 -21.64 -71.39 12.87
C HIS A 4 -22.50 -70.12 13.08
N PRO A 5 -21.85 -68.95 13.22
CA PRO A 5 -21.89 -68.04 12.06
C PRO A 5 -20.57 -67.35 11.72
N VAL A 6 -20.43 -67.08 10.43
CA VAL A 6 -19.49 -66.17 9.80
C VAL A 6 -19.82 -64.72 10.18
N THR A 7 -18.80 -63.92 10.47
CA THR A 7 -18.90 -62.45 10.36
C THR A 7 -17.67 -61.92 9.62
N SER A 8 -17.82 -61.83 8.30
CA SER A 8 -16.99 -61.02 7.42
C SER A 8 -17.24 -59.55 7.70
N ASN A 9 -16.29 -58.84 8.32
CA ASN A 9 -16.32 -57.38 8.33
C ASN A 9 -15.22 -56.87 7.39
N VAL A 10 -15.58 -56.71 6.12
CA VAL A 10 -14.79 -55.95 5.15
C VAL A 10 -14.91 -54.49 5.55
N LEU A 11 -13.94 -54.00 6.33
CA LEU A 11 -13.75 -52.57 6.53
C LEU A 11 -12.89 -52.06 5.36
N SER A 12 -13.59 -51.56 4.35
CA SER A 12 -13.02 -50.71 3.31
C SER A 12 -12.16 -49.61 3.94
N PRO A 13 -10.92 -49.37 3.51
CA PRO A 13 -10.30 -48.09 3.75
C PRO A 13 -11.05 -47.09 2.87
N ALA A 14 -12.07 -46.46 3.45
CA ALA A 14 -12.53 -45.17 2.96
C ALA A 14 -11.33 -44.23 3.10
N ASN A 15 -10.53 -44.12 2.04
CA ASN A 15 -9.64 -43.01 1.80
C ASN A 15 -10.55 -41.79 1.59
N GLY A 16 -11.16 -41.33 2.69
CA GLY A 16 -11.59 -39.96 2.82
C GLY A 16 -10.32 -39.15 2.70
N SER A 17 -10.01 -38.76 1.46
CA SER A 17 -9.24 -37.57 1.19
C SER A 17 -9.95 -36.48 1.99
N VAL A 18 -9.47 -36.26 3.21
CA VAL A 18 -9.85 -35.12 4.02
C VAL A 18 -9.33 -33.98 3.20
N CYS A 19 -10.22 -33.46 2.35
CA CYS A 19 -10.09 -32.18 1.71
C CYS A 19 -9.90 -31.21 2.87
N ARG A 20 -8.64 -31.02 3.28
CA ARG A 20 -8.22 -29.94 4.15
C ARG A 20 -8.61 -28.72 3.35
N LYS A 21 -9.82 -28.23 3.60
CA LYS A 21 -10.31 -26.97 3.06
C LYS A 21 -9.22 -25.98 3.46
N LYS A 22 -8.38 -25.60 2.49
CA LYS A 22 -7.40 -24.54 2.66
C LYS A 22 -8.27 -23.33 2.95
N LYS A 23 -8.48 -23.04 4.24
CA LYS A 23 -9.25 -21.88 4.67
C LYS A 23 -8.41 -20.71 4.22
N LEU A 24 -8.76 -20.16 3.05
CA LEU A 24 -8.16 -18.94 2.55
C LEU A 24 -8.34 -17.90 3.64
N ARG A 25 -7.22 -17.36 4.11
CA ARG A 25 -7.24 -16.21 5.02
C ARG A 25 -7.68 -15.03 4.17
N ARG A 26 -8.58 -14.19 4.69
CA ARG A 26 -8.85 -12.90 4.04
C ARG A 26 -7.52 -12.14 3.98
N LEU A 27 -7.15 -11.69 2.78
CA LEU A 27 -6.02 -10.79 2.65
C LEU A 27 -6.36 -9.51 3.46
N PRO A 28 -5.41 -8.96 4.23
CA PRO A 28 -5.56 -7.62 4.77
C PRO A 28 -5.98 -6.67 3.63
N HIS A 29 -6.90 -5.75 3.90
CA HIS A 29 -7.28 -4.78 2.88
C HIS A 29 -6.05 -3.97 2.48
N ILE A 30 -5.61 -4.11 1.23
CA ILE A 30 -4.49 -3.37 0.66
C ILE A 30 -5.06 -2.25 -0.22
N PHE A 31 -4.52 -1.05 -0.06
CA PHE A 31 -4.94 0.13 -0.81
C PHE A 31 -4.30 0.11 -2.19
N ALA A 32 -5.06 0.46 -3.22
CA ALA A 32 -4.58 0.43 -4.60
C ALA A 32 -3.40 1.38 -4.87
N LYS A 33 -3.35 2.54 -4.19
CA LYS A 33 -2.28 3.53 -4.36
C LYS A 33 -1.82 4.03 -2.99
N VAL A 34 -0.51 3.95 -2.74
CA VAL A 34 0.10 4.36 -1.46
C VAL A 34 1.35 5.19 -1.71
N LEU A 35 1.51 6.29 -1.00
CA LEU A 35 2.79 6.98 -0.85
C LEU A 35 3.44 6.52 0.46
N GLU A 36 4.72 6.18 0.40
CA GLU A 36 5.56 5.93 1.57
C GLU A 36 6.77 6.86 1.51
N LEU A 37 6.96 7.61 2.58
CA LEU A 37 8.10 8.50 2.73
C LEU A 37 9.14 7.85 3.66
N PRO A 38 10.43 8.12 3.45
CA PRO A 38 11.51 7.55 4.25
C PRO A 38 11.70 8.34 5.55
N PHE A 39 10.61 8.57 6.28
CA PHE A 39 10.61 9.20 7.59
C PHE A 39 9.74 8.39 8.54
N HIS A 40 9.93 8.59 9.84
CA HIS A 40 9.09 7.99 10.86
C HIS A 40 7.64 8.47 10.73
N SER A 41 6.71 7.62 11.13
CA SER A 41 5.26 7.83 11.00
C SER A 41 4.71 9.02 11.78
N ASP A 42 5.46 9.52 12.77
CA ASP A 42 5.18 10.70 13.58
C ASP A 42 5.83 11.99 13.04
N SER A 43 6.53 11.91 11.90
CA SER A 43 7.13 13.08 11.25
C SER A 43 6.08 14.08 10.81
N ASP A 44 6.41 15.37 10.94
CA ASP A 44 5.53 16.46 10.53
C ASP A 44 5.53 16.60 9.00
N VAL A 45 4.43 16.17 8.38
CA VAL A 45 4.24 16.18 6.93
C VAL A 45 3.02 17.03 6.61
N SER A 46 3.28 18.17 5.98
CA SER A 46 2.22 19.08 5.52
C SER A 46 1.67 18.62 4.17
N ILE A 47 0.36 18.37 4.10
CA ILE A 47 -0.32 17.88 2.90
C ILE A 47 -1.15 19.02 2.29
N HIS A 48 -0.88 19.34 1.04
CA HIS A 48 -1.60 20.36 0.28
C HIS A 48 -2.28 19.71 -0.93
N GLU A 49 -3.59 19.88 -1.02
CA GLU A 49 -4.39 19.34 -2.13
C GLU A 49 -4.83 20.46 -3.07
N THR A 50 -4.55 20.28 -4.35
CA THR A 50 -5.09 21.10 -5.45
C THR A 50 -5.96 20.21 -6.35
N PRO A 51 -6.75 20.79 -7.28
CA PRO A 51 -7.44 20.00 -8.30
C PRO A 51 -6.48 19.12 -9.10
N ASP A 52 -5.27 19.63 -9.38
CA ASP A 52 -4.30 18.96 -10.24
C ASP A 52 -3.34 18.01 -9.51
N SER A 53 -3.19 18.11 -8.18
CA SER A 53 -2.15 17.36 -7.46
C SER A 53 -2.35 17.27 -5.94
N LEU A 54 -1.62 16.34 -5.32
CA LEU A 54 -1.33 16.31 -3.90
C LEU A 54 0.15 16.61 -3.69
N ARG A 55 0.47 17.54 -2.78
CA ARG A 55 1.83 17.91 -2.42
C ARG A 55 2.08 17.60 -0.96
N PHE A 56 3.16 16.88 -0.68
CA PHE A 56 3.61 16.52 0.65
C PHE A 56 4.91 17.28 0.89
N VAL A 57 4.93 18.14 1.92
CA VAL A 57 6.07 19.00 2.27
C VAL A 57 6.59 18.56 3.63
N ILE A 58 7.88 18.30 3.69
CA ILE A 58 8.56 17.77 4.88
C ILE A 58 9.80 18.62 5.14
N PRO A 59 9.83 19.39 6.23
CA PRO A 59 11.04 20.06 6.69
C PRO A 59 12.10 19.03 7.07
N THR A 60 13.28 19.10 6.45
CA THR A 60 14.38 18.19 6.70
C THR A 60 15.69 18.76 6.17
N ASP A 61 16.77 18.66 6.95
CA ASP A 61 18.12 19.04 6.51
C ASP A 61 18.97 17.83 6.08
N ASP A 62 18.42 16.61 6.23
CA ASP A 62 19.15 15.35 6.10
C ASP A 62 18.56 14.48 5.00
N ILE A 63 18.75 14.94 3.76
CA ILE A 63 18.40 14.17 2.59
C ILE A 63 19.50 14.41 1.56
N GLY A 64 20.06 13.33 1.03
CA GLY A 64 21.18 13.45 0.09
C GLY A 64 20.74 13.92 -1.30
N ASP A 65 21.71 14.20 -2.17
CA ASP A 65 21.51 15.02 -3.36
C ASP A 65 20.65 14.34 -4.45
N ASN A 66 20.66 13.00 -4.50
CA ASN A 66 19.98 12.26 -5.56
C ASN A 66 18.62 11.69 -5.13
N ILE A 67 17.60 12.55 -5.11
CA ILE A 67 16.25 12.21 -4.66
C ILE A 67 15.36 11.88 -5.83
N ARG A 68 14.62 10.77 -5.72
CA ARG A 68 13.67 10.36 -6.74
C ARG A 68 12.45 9.65 -6.18
N ALA A 69 11.28 9.94 -6.76
CA ALA A 69 10.08 9.13 -6.58
C ALA A 69 10.20 7.85 -7.43
N HIS A 70 10.15 6.70 -6.76
CA HIS A 70 10.16 5.38 -7.37
C HIS A 70 8.80 4.71 -7.20
N ILE A 71 8.36 4.04 -8.25
CA ILE A 71 7.09 3.33 -8.27
C ILE A 71 7.39 1.85 -8.21
N VAL A 72 6.69 1.16 -7.32
CA VAL A 72 6.76 -0.29 -7.18
C VAL A 72 5.36 -0.86 -7.19
N GLU A 73 5.15 -1.90 -7.99
CA GLU A 73 3.93 -2.70 -7.93
C GLU A 73 4.16 -3.81 -6.89
N ILE A 74 3.50 -3.72 -5.74
CA ILE A 74 3.68 -4.69 -4.64
C ILE A 74 2.74 -5.89 -4.77
N TYR A 75 1.69 -5.72 -5.56
CA TYR A 75 0.69 -6.73 -5.92
C TYR A 75 -0.02 -6.22 -7.18
N PRO A 76 -0.54 -7.10 -8.07
CA PRO A 76 -1.26 -6.68 -9.26
C PRO A 76 -2.32 -5.59 -8.98
N GLY A 77 -2.15 -4.42 -9.61
CA GLY A 77 -3.04 -3.27 -9.44
C GLY A 77 -2.87 -2.49 -8.13
N VAL A 78 -1.80 -2.76 -7.38
CA VAL A 78 -1.44 -2.05 -6.16
C VAL A 78 -0.07 -1.40 -6.32
N THR A 79 -0.11 -0.09 -6.44
CA THR A 79 1.03 0.76 -6.69
C THR A 79 1.46 1.46 -5.42
N LYS A 80 2.76 1.41 -5.13
CA LYS A 80 3.38 2.14 -4.02
C LYS A 80 4.44 3.08 -4.57
N ILE A 81 4.36 4.35 -4.19
CA ILE A 81 5.39 5.35 -4.41
C ILE A 81 6.32 5.31 -3.20
N VAL A 82 7.62 5.17 -3.44
CA VAL A 82 8.66 5.26 -2.42
C VAL A 82 9.63 6.38 -2.80
N ILE A 83 10.04 7.21 -1.85
CA ILE A 83 11.07 8.21 -2.11
C ILE A 83 12.43 7.60 -1.78
N ARG A 84 13.32 7.62 -2.77
CA ARG A 84 14.71 7.15 -2.62
C ARG A 84 15.64 8.34 -2.63
N ALA A 85 16.59 8.34 -1.70
CA ALA A 85 17.74 9.22 -1.66
C ALA A 85 18.98 8.36 -1.40
N ASP A 86 20.13 8.81 -1.88
CA ASP A 86 21.45 8.16 -1.73
C ASP A 86 21.88 7.99 -0.25
N ASN A 87 21.63 8.98 0.61
CA ASN A 87 21.97 8.89 2.04
C ASN A 87 20.96 8.08 2.90
N VAL A 88 19.75 7.84 2.39
CA VAL A 88 18.62 7.24 3.14
C VAL A 88 18.41 5.75 2.79
N PHE A 89 19.30 5.20 1.95
CA PHE A 89 19.16 3.85 1.39
C PHE A 89 19.47 2.72 2.39
N ASP A 90 20.14 2.99 3.52
CA ASP A 90 20.63 1.93 4.40
C ASP A 90 19.54 1.32 5.31
N SER A 91 18.50 2.06 5.70
CA SER A 91 17.45 1.53 6.60
C SER A 91 16.24 0.91 5.87
N SER A 92 15.86 1.44 4.69
CA SER A 92 14.58 1.11 4.04
C SER A 92 14.55 -0.22 3.27
N LEU A 93 15.71 -0.81 2.91
CA LEU A 93 15.77 -2.10 2.22
C LEU A 93 15.61 -3.31 3.16
N SER A 94 15.68 -3.10 4.48
CA SER A 94 15.55 -4.14 5.51
C SER A 94 14.13 -4.68 5.66
N GLY A 95 13.12 -4.00 5.10
CA GLY A 95 11.73 -4.49 5.06
C GLY A 95 11.06 -4.69 6.43
N LEU A 96 11.70 -4.22 7.51
CA LEU A 96 11.29 -4.40 8.90
C LEU A 96 10.86 -3.09 9.60
N ASP A 97 11.19 -1.92 9.04
CA ASP A 97 10.67 -0.64 9.53
C ASP A 97 9.21 -0.47 9.10
N LEU A 98 8.31 -0.91 9.99
CA LEU A 98 6.87 -0.77 9.85
C LEU A 98 6.37 0.64 10.24
N ASP A 99 7.24 1.44 10.83
CA ASP A 99 6.99 2.78 11.37
C ASP A 99 7.23 3.89 10.35
N LEU A 100 7.27 3.58 9.05
CA LEU A 100 7.39 4.58 8.01
C LEU A 100 6.12 5.39 7.80
N TRP A 101 6.29 6.65 7.43
CA TRP A 101 5.19 7.54 7.10
C TRP A 101 4.50 7.11 5.81
N ARG A 102 3.18 6.90 5.88
CA ARG A 102 2.39 6.35 4.77
C ARG A 102 1.08 7.09 4.60
N PHE A 103 0.76 7.37 3.34
CA PHE A 103 -0.50 8.01 2.95
C PHE A 103 -1.21 7.21 1.86
N ARG A 104 -2.53 7.07 2.00
CA ARG A 104 -3.36 6.40 1.00
C ARG A 104 -3.78 7.43 -0.04
N LEU A 105 -3.38 7.21 -1.28
CA LEU A 105 -3.66 8.16 -2.35
C LEU A 105 -5.09 7.95 -2.89
N PRO A 106 -5.82 9.03 -3.19
CA PRO A 106 -7.09 8.97 -3.91
C PRO A 106 -6.96 8.27 -5.27
N ALA A 107 -8.05 7.66 -5.74
CA ALA A 107 -8.07 6.94 -7.01
C ALA A 107 -7.69 7.83 -8.21
N ALA A 108 -8.06 9.12 -8.16
CA ALA A 108 -7.78 10.12 -9.18
C ALA A 108 -6.29 10.44 -9.37
N THR A 109 -5.42 10.05 -8.43
CA THR A 109 -3.98 10.28 -8.56
C THR A 109 -3.35 9.48 -9.70
N VAL A 110 -2.26 9.97 -10.28
CA VAL A 110 -1.45 9.29 -11.30
C VAL A 110 -0.04 9.09 -10.72
N PRO A 111 0.19 8.02 -9.94
CA PRO A 111 1.48 7.72 -9.32
C PRO A 111 2.65 7.74 -10.30
N GLU A 112 2.41 7.38 -11.56
CA GLU A 112 3.36 7.32 -12.69
C GLU A 112 4.05 8.65 -12.97
N LEU A 113 3.41 9.76 -12.61
CA LEU A 113 3.91 11.12 -12.80
C LEU A 113 4.42 11.76 -11.49
N ALA A 114 4.47 10.98 -10.40
CA ALA A 114 4.94 11.49 -9.14
C ALA A 114 6.41 11.93 -9.22
N SER A 115 6.70 13.04 -8.57
CA SER A 115 8.05 13.62 -8.50
C SER A 115 8.40 13.99 -7.07
N ALA A 116 9.70 14.04 -6.79
CA ALA A 116 10.26 14.48 -5.53
C ALA A 116 11.37 15.46 -5.82
N ARG A 117 11.42 16.55 -5.04
CA ARG A 117 12.47 17.56 -5.12
C ARG A 117 12.85 17.99 -3.72
N PHE A 118 14.09 18.38 -3.54
CA PHE A 118 14.57 19.00 -2.31
C PHE A 118 15.06 20.41 -2.60
N SER A 119 14.62 21.35 -1.78
CA SER A 119 14.95 22.76 -1.91
C SER A 119 14.71 23.45 -0.58
N ASP A 120 15.66 24.29 -0.15
CA ASP A 120 15.50 25.16 1.03
C ASP A 120 15.18 24.41 2.34
N GLY A 121 15.83 23.26 2.56
CA GLY A 121 15.58 22.44 3.77
C GLY A 121 14.22 21.74 3.76
N GLU A 122 13.57 21.61 2.60
CA GLU A 122 12.30 20.92 2.47
C GLU A 122 12.34 19.86 1.37
N LEU A 123 11.89 18.65 1.71
CA LEU A 123 11.49 17.65 0.72
C LEU A 123 10.05 17.95 0.29
N VAL A 124 9.84 18.07 -1.02
CA VAL A 124 8.53 18.22 -1.62
C VAL A 124 8.25 17.06 -2.57
N VAL A 125 7.26 16.24 -2.22
CA VAL A 125 6.73 15.18 -3.09
C VAL A 125 5.45 15.67 -3.72
N THR A 126 5.36 15.62 -5.04
CA THR A 126 4.16 15.99 -5.80
C THR A 126 3.62 14.76 -6.49
N VAL A 127 2.35 14.42 -6.23
CA VAL A 127 1.61 13.35 -6.88
C VAL A 127 0.49 13.98 -7.71
N PRO A 128 0.61 14.00 -9.05
CA PRO A 128 -0.42 14.55 -9.92
C PRO A 128 -1.73 13.78 -9.82
N LYS A 129 -2.83 14.44 -10.16
CA LYS A 129 -4.13 13.85 -10.43
C LYS A 129 -4.35 13.79 -11.95
N GLY A 130 -5.11 12.79 -12.39
CA GLY A 130 -5.55 12.72 -13.78
C GLY A 130 -6.56 13.83 -14.03
N ALA A 131 -6.74 14.21 -15.31
CA ALA A 131 -7.88 15.01 -15.68
C ALA A 131 -9.13 14.28 -15.20
N ASP A 132 -9.93 14.95 -14.37
CA ASP A 132 -11.28 14.51 -14.10
C ASP A 132 -11.98 14.43 -15.46
N ASP A 133 -12.21 13.23 -15.99
CA ASP A 133 -13.34 13.07 -16.89
C ASP A 133 -14.53 13.26 -15.96
N ASP A 134 -15.14 14.45 -16.01
CA ASP A 134 -16.34 14.83 -15.28
C ASP A 134 -17.51 13.93 -15.69
N GLY A 135 -17.42 12.63 -15.36
CA GLY A 135 -18.48 11.67 -15.43
C GLY A 135 -19.35 11.82 -14.20
N ASP A 136 -20.29 12.77 -14.27
CA ASP A 136 -21.37 12.97 -13.31
C ASP A 136 -22.07 11.65 -12.95
N ILE A 137 -21.78 11.08 -11.77
CA ILE A 137 -22.69 10.18 -11.05
C ILE A 137 -22.53 10.43 -9.53
N VAL A 138 -23.25 11.44 -9.04
CA VAL A 138 -23.88 11.56 -7.70
C VAL A 138 -23.16 10.96 -6.47
N GLY A 139 -22.62 11.83 -5.62
CA GLY A 139 -22.20 11.44 -4.27
C GLY A 139 -21.64 12.58 -3.43
N ALA A 140 -22.51 13.39 -2.83
CA ALA A 140 -22.18 14.52 -1.97
C ALA A 140 -21.14 14.20 -0.89
N GLY A 141 -20.03 14.93 -0.90
CA GLY A 141 -18.98 14.88 0.12
C GLY A 141 -18.31 16.23 0.28
N ARG A 142 -18.99 17.13 1.00
CA ARG A 142 -18.43 18.36 1.58
C ARG A 142 -17.06 18.07 2.23
N PHE A 143 -15.97 18.63 1.71
CA PHE A 143 -14.71 18.70 2.44
C PHE A 143 -14.73 19.99 3.25
N VAL A 144 -14.88 19.86 4.57
CA VAL A 144 -14.73 20.97 5.50
C VAL A 144 -13.25 21.06 5.85
N LEU A 145 -12.59 22.14 5.42
CA LEU A 145 -11.28 22.53 5.95
C LEU A 145 -11.52 23.05 7.37
N VAL A 146 -11.00 22.38 8.38
CA VAL A 146 -10.84 22.97 9.72
C VAL A 146 -9.41 23.51 9.76
N LEU A 147 -9.31 24.83 9.88
CA LEU A 147 -8.06 25.56 10.09
C LEU A 147 -7.59 25.43 11.53
#